data_AF-A0A812L4S0-F1
#
_entry.id   AF-A0A812L4S0-F1
#
_cell.length_a   1.000
_cell.length_b   1.000
_cell.length_c   1.000
_cell.angle_alpha   90.00
_cell.angle_beta   90.00
_cell.angle_gamma   90.00
#
_symmetry.space_group_name_H-M   'P 1'
#
loop_
_entity.id
_entity.type
_entity.pdbx_description
1 polymer ?
#
loop_
_entity_poly.entity_id
_entity_poly.type
_entity_poly.pdbx_seq_one_letter_code
_entity_poly.pdbx_strand_id
1 'polypeptide(L)'
;MASGPSSPSARNDLLEGPALAQRTERLRKARDSMKPLLENTYSFANNCETVFREFRVACVHLRKEREALDSLEEKNVAWRYLCKLCKERPFLHDRVHEVLQILLMSDAWMKAFAEDPECEVEDLPPDMQSEFKRRAEEARDPAEAGKGYPAPRKVSDQAFKASGTIAVVVQRCNRAKLQTDEETDTWAEIGHGLFVAVSFNKGATEDKVAPAARFLLTAKLSQAKDSKEAESVAAISQRGDYQGILVLPQASLVSELKDSDFKYSQQLQKSDAHRLYEAFVQALRKSAAELAGGGKAAEIVAGDFNAPQIMEVASNGPFMHSFSV
;
A
#
# COMPACT_ATOMS: atom_id res chain seq x y z
N MET A 1 39.50 8.00 -47.37
CA MET A 1 39.72 7.63 -45.96
C MET A 1 39.81 8.91 -45.15
N ALA A 2 38.79 9.20 -44.34
CA ALA A 2 38.87 10.15 -43.23
C ALA A 2 37.66 9.86 -42.32
N SER A 3 37.88 8.97 -41.37
CA SER A 3 37.05 8.69 -40.21
C SER A 3 37.29 9.78 -39.16
N GLY A 4 36.21 10.31 -38.58
CA GLY A 4 36.24 11.21 -37.43
C GLY A 4 34.91 11.17 -36.67
N PRO A 5 34.90 11.16 -35.33
CA PRO A 5 33.97 10.34 -34.55
C PRO A 5 32.70 11.08 -34.13
N SER A 6 31.57 10.39 -34.22
CA SER A 6 30.29 10.79 -33.62
C SER A 6 30.35 10.59 -32.10
N SER A 7 30.33 11.70 -31.37
CA SER A 7 30.34 11.73 -29.89
C SER A 7 29.02 11.18 -29.32
N PRO A 8 29.03 10.13 -28.47
CA PRO A 8 27.83 9.56 -27.86
C PRO A 8 27.60 10.17 -26.45
N SER A 9 27.42 11.48 -26.34
CA SER A 9 27.31 12.16 -25.03
C SER A 9 25.92 12.73 -24.70
N ALA A 10 24.93 12.67 -25.59
CA ALA A 10 23.68 13.42 -25.41
C ALA A 10 22.47 12.58 -24.95
N ARG A 11 22.64 11.29 -24.61
CA ARG A 11 21.51 10.38 -24.35
C ARG A 11 21.34 9.89 -22.91
N ASN A 12 22.18 10.30 -21.96
CA ASN A 12 22.08 9.85 -20.56
C ASN A 12 21.52 10.90 -19.57
N ASP A 13 21.32 12.16 -19.96
CA ASP A 13 20.88 13.21 -19.03
C ASP A 13 19.39 13.15 -18.64
N LEU A 14 18.62 12.22 -19.22
CA LEU A 14 17.17 12.10 -18.96
C LEU A 14 16.82 11.20 -17.75
N LEU A 15 17.81 10.66 -17.04
CA LEU A 15 17.60 9.75 -15.91
C LEU A 15 18.12 10.26 -14.56
N GLU A 16 18.75 11.44 -14.50
CA GLU A 16 19.13 12.03 -13.22
C GLU A 16 17.95 12.78 -12.61
N GLY A 17 17.43 12.26 -11.49
CA GLY A 17 16.42 12.94 -10.70
C GLY A 17 16.88 14.34 -10.26
N PRO A 18 15.97 15.23 -9.86
CA PRO A 18 16.31 16.60 -9.47
C PRO A 18 17.39 16.60 -8.38
N ALA A 19 18.38 17.48 -8.52
CA ALA A 19 19.48 17.64 -7.58
C ALA A 19 18.97 17.82 -6.13
N LEU A 20 19.73 17.36 -5.14
CA LEU A 20 19.34 17.39 -3.72
C LEU A 20 18.87 18.79 -3.29
N ALA A 21 19.59 19.84 -3.69
CA ALA A 21 19.23 21.23 -3.39
C ALA A 21 17.84 21.62 -3.91
N GLN A 22 17.46 21.15 -5.11
CA GLN A 22 16.13 21.41 -5.67
C GLN A 22 15.04 20.65 -4.89
N ARG A 23 15.33 19.43 -4.44
CA ARG A 23 14.40 18.63 -3.63
C ARG A 23 14.16 19.26 -2.26
N THR A 24 15.22 19.73 -1.59
CA THR A 24 15.13 20.46 -0.32
C THR A 24 14.36 21.78 -0.48
N GLU A 25 14.58 22.49 -1.58
CA GLU A 25 13.86 23.73 -1.86
C GLU A 25 12.36 23.50 -2.09
N ARG A 26 11.99 22.40 -2.76
CA ARG A 26 10.58 21.99 -2.88
C ARG A 26 9.95 21.70 -1.53
N LEU A 27 10.69 21.05 -0.61
CA LEU A 27 10.21 20.81 0.76
C LEU A 27 9.94 22.13 1.50
N ARG A 28 10.86 23.10 1.42
CA ARG A 28 10.68 24.43 2.03
C ARG A 28 9.44 25.13 1.51
N LYS A 29 9.30 25.21 0.18
CA LYS A 29 8.14 25.83 -0.48
C LYS A 29 6.84 25.16 -0.06
N ALA A 30 6.79 23.83 -0.04
CA ALA A 30 5.60 23.10 0.39
C ALA A 30 5.23 23.38 1.85
N ARG A 31 6.23 23.45 2.75
CA ARG A 31 6.05 23.85 4.16
C ARG A 31 5.56 25.30 4.29
N ASP A 32 6.12 26.23 3.52
CA ASP A 32 5.70 27.64 3.55
C ASP A 32 4.27 27.83 3.04
N SER A 33 3.86 27.05 2.04
CA SER A 33 2.47 27.00 1.58
C SER A 33 1.48 26.58 2.65
N MET A 34 1.89 25.90 3.74
CA MET A 34 0.99 25.49 4.82
C MET A 34 0.61 26.63 5.77
N LYS A 35 1.48 27.63 5.95
CA LYS A 35 1.27 28.75 6.90
C LYS A 35 -0.10 29.44 6.72
N PRO A 36 -0.49 29.90 5.52
CA PRO A 36 -1.78 30.57 5.33
C PRO A 36 -3.00 29.63 5.54
N LEU A 37 -2.82 28.31 5.47
CA LEU A 37 -3.90 27.35 5.70
C LEU A 37 -4.12 27.09 7.20
N LEU A 38 -3.09 27.27 8.04
CA LEU A 38 -3.24 27.12 9.48
C LEU A 38 -4.12 28.22 10.08
N GLU A 39 -3.95 29.45 9.58
CA GLU A 39 -4.65 30.65 10.06
C GLU A 39 -6.08 30.79 9.51
N ASN A 40 -6.39 30.15 8.37
CA ASN A 40 -7.67 30.33 7.69
C ASN A 40 -8.36 29.00 7.38
N THR A 41 -9.43 28.69 8.14
CA THR A 41 -10.23 27.46 7.98
C THR A 41 -10.85 27.31 6.59
N TYR A 42 -11.27 28.41 5.95
CA TYR A 42 -11.81 28.36 4.59
C TYR A 42 -10.73 27.99 3.58
N SER A 43 -9.53 28.59 3.69
CA SER A 43 -8.40 28.23 2.83
C SER A 43 -7.96 26.78 3.06
N PHE A 44 -7.93 26.34 4.32
CA PHE A 44 -7.63 24.95 4.68
C PHE A 44 -8.61 23.98 4.00
N ALA A 45 -9.91 24.22 4.13
CA ALA A 45 -10.93 23.32 3.62
C ALA A 45 -10.83 23.08 2.10
N ASN A 46 -10.41 24.10 1.35
CA ASN A 46 -10.34 24.06 -0.12
C ASN A 46 -8.96 23.67 -0.66
N ASN A 47 -7.87 23.98 0.05
CA ASN A 47 -6.51 23.85 -0.47
C ASN A 47 -5.66 22.80 0.25
N CYS A 48 -6.13 22.21 1.35
CA CYS A 48 -5.33 21.29 2.14
C CYS A 48 -4.79 20.10 1.31
N GLU A 49 -5.62 19.41 0.53
CA GLU A 49 -5.15 18.26 -0.25
C GLU A 49 -4.02 18.59 -1.24
N THR A 50 -4.10 19.75 -1.88
CA THR A 50 -3.08 20.22 -2.83
C THR A 50 -1.75 20.50 -2.12
N VAL A 51 -1.78 21.26 -1.03
CA VAL A 51 -0.57 21.59 -0.24
C VAL A 51 0.03 20.32 0.36
N PHE A 52 -0.81 19.43 0.90
CA PHE A 52 -0.36 18.15 1.43
C PHE A 52 0.29 17.27 0.36
N ARG A 53 -0.27 17.22 -0.85
CA ARG A 53 0.30 16.45 -1.96
C ARG A 53 1.71 16.91 -2.30
N GLU A 54 1.94 18.21 -2.38
CA GLU A 54 3.27 18.78 -2.67
C GLU A 54 4.27 18.43 -1.57
N PHE A 55 3.86 18.58 -0.31
CA PHE A 55 4.69 18.24 0.84
C PHE A 55 5.03 16.76 0.90
N ARG A 56 4.03 15.88 0.72
CA ARG A 56 4.22 14.42 0.68
C ARG A 56 5.24 14.03 -0.38
N VAL A 57 5.12 14.56 -1.60
CA VAL A 57 6.09 14.27 -2.68
C VAL A 57 7.50 14.72 -2.30
N ALA A 58 7.64 15.88 -1.67
CA ALA A 58 8.94 16.37 -1.20
C ALA A 58 9.54 15.48 -0.11
N CYS A 59 8.76 15.04 0.90
CA CYS A 59 9.21 14.11 1.93
C CYS A 59 9.63 12.76 1.34
N VAL A 60 8.82 12.18 0.44
CA VAL A 60 9.13 10.88 -0.20
C VAL A 60 10.42 10.96 -1.00
N HIS A 61 10.66 12.07 -1.71
CA HIS A 61 11.90 12.30 -2.44
C HIS A 61 13.13 12.52 -1.57
N LEU A 62 12.96 12.85 -0.29
CA LEU A 62 14.05 13.09 0.66
C LEU A 62 14.18 11.98 1.71
N ARG A 63 13.40 10.88 1.58
CA ARG A 63 13.35 9.81 2.59
C ARG A 63 14.69 9.11 2.83
N LYS A 64 15.63 9.17 1.88
CA LYS A 64 16.98 8.60 2.01
C LYS A 64 18.01 9.65 2.45
N GLU A 65 17.66 10.93 2.42
CA GLU A 65 18.54 12.07 2.67
C GLU A 65 18.17 12.76 3.98
N ARG A 66 18.36 12.06 5.11
CA ARG A 66 17.92 12.49 6.44
C ARG A 66 18.45 13.86 6.84
N GLU A 67 19.71 14.17 6.56
CA GLU A 67 20.30 15.49 6.84
C GLU A 67 19.56 16.62 6.11
N ALA A 68 19.14 16.38 4.87
CA ALA A 68 18.39 17.36 4.10
C ALA A 68 16.97 17.56 4.67
N LEU A 69 16.32 16.48 5.11
CA LEU A 69 15.03 16.55 5.79
C LEU A 69 15.14 17.28 7.15
N ASP A 70 16.23 17.03 7.88
CA ASP A 70 16.49 17.62 9.20
C ASP A 70 16.89 19.09 9.11
N SER A 71 17.44 19.51 7.96
CA SER A 71 17.77 20.91 7.67
C SER A 71 16.55 21.82 7.49
N LEU A 72 15.34 21.28 7.43
CA LEU A 72 14.12 22.08 7.28
C LEU A 72 13.88 22.93 8.53
N GLU A 73 13.73 24.24 8.35
CA GLU A 73 13.36 25.17 9.42
C GLU A 73 11.84 25.15 9.68
N GLU A 74 11.43 25.63 10.86
CA GLU A 74 10.01 25.71 11.27
C GLU A 74 9.23 24.40 11.06
N LYS A 75 9.80 23.27 11.51
CA LYS A 75 9.17 21.93 11.44
C LYS A 75 7.80 21.89 12.13
N ASN A 76 7.61 22.73 13.15
CA ASN A 76 6.36 22.93 13.88
C ASN A 76 5.19 23.32 12.93
N VAL A 77 5.44 24.13 11.90
CA VAL A 77 4.41 24.49 10.90
C VAL A 77 3.89 23.25 10.19
N ALA A 78 4.80 22.36 9.76
CA ALA A 78 4.43 21.11 9.11
C ALA A 78 3.70 20.17 10.07
N TRP A 79 4.12 20.09 11.35
CA TRP A 79 3.45 19.25 12.34
C TRP A 79 2.03 19.70 12.66
N ARG A 80 1.82 20.98 12.95
CA ARG A 80 0.48 21.54 13.18
C ARG A 80 -0.44 21.28 11.99
N TYR A 81 0.09 21.45 10.79
CA TYR A 81 -0.65 21.18 9.57
C TYR A 81 -1.04 19.70 9.44
N LEU A 82 -0.12 18.77 9.68
CA LEU A 82 -0.39 17.34 9.62
C LEU A 82 -1.40 16.90 10.69
N CYS A 83 -1.29 17.41 11.92
CA CYS A 83 -2.26 17.14 13.00
C CYS A 83 -3.65 17.65 12.62
N LYS A 84 -3.75 18.91 12.18
CA LYS A 84 -5.01 19.49 11.70
C LYS A 84 -5.61 18.70 10.53
N LEU A 85 -4.78 18.25 9.59
CA LEU A 85 -5.20 17.43 8.45
C LEU A 85 -5.75 16.08 8.90
N CYS A 86 -5.06 15.39 9.80
CA CYS A 86 -5.51 14.10 10.31
C CYS A 86 -6.82 14.22 11.10
N LYS A 87 -6.97 15.29 11.88
CA LYS A 87 -8.19 15.60 12.63
C LYS A 87 -9.38 15.94 11.73
N GLU A 88 -9.18 16.80 10.74
CA GLU A 88 -10.27 17.32 9.90
C GLU A 88 -10.58 16.46 8.66
N ARG A 89 -9.64 15.59 8.22
CA ARG A 89 -9.78 14.77 7.00
C ARG A 89 -9.36 13.31 7.23
N PRO A 90 -10.12 12.52 8.02
CA PRO A 90 -9.75 11.13 8.33
C PRO A 90 -9.56 10.22 7.10
N PHE A 91 -10.28 10.47 6.01
CA PHE A 91 -10.12 9.71 4.77
C PHE A 91 -8.75 9.88 4.08
N LEU A 92 -7.92 10.84 4.53
CA LEU A 92 -6.56 11.03 4.06
C LEU A 92 -5.52 10.30 4.93
N HIS A 93 -5.91 9.62 6.02
CA HIS A 93 -5.00 8.96 6.95
C HIS A 93 -3.98 8.05 6.24
N ASP A 94 -4.42 7.22 5.29
CA ASP A 94 -3.52 6.34 4.51
C ASP A 94 -2.39 7.10 3.81
N ARG A 95 -2.69 8.29 3.28
CA ARG A 95 -1.71 9.12 2.58
C ARG A 95 -0.78 9.84 3.55
N VAL A 96 -1.31 10.28 4.70
CA VAL A 96 -0.54 10.94 5.75
C VAL A 96 0.40 9.96 6.45
N HIS A 97 -0.02 8.71 6.62
CA HIS A 97 0.75 7.64 7.27
C HIS A 97 2.16 7.49 6.67
N GLU A 98 2.29 7.53 5.34
CA GLU A 98 3.62 7.47 4.68
C GLU A 98 4.53 8.63 5.09
N VAL A 99 3.99 9.86 5.16
CA VAL A 99 4.76 11.04 5.58
C VAL A 99 5.15 10.91 7.04
N LEU A 100 4.21 10.52 7.90
CA LEU A 100 4.45 10.32 9.32
C LEU A 100 5.56 9.29 9.58
N GLN A 101 5.57 8.18 8.85
CA GLN A 101 6.64 7.18 8.95
C GLN A 101 8.02 7.74 8.56
N ILE A 102 8.10 8.58 7.52
CA ILE A 102 9.35 9.21 7.11
C ILE A 102 9.84 10.16 8.20
N LEU A 103 8.96 10.99 8.75
CA LEU A 103 9.31 11.99 9.76
C LEU A 103 9.65 11.35 11.12
N LEU A 104 8.97 10.26 11.49
CA LEU A 104 9.20 9.49 12.73
C LEU A 104 10.64 8.95 12.84
N MET A 105 11.28 8.71 11.70
CA MET A 105 12.67 8.28 11.64
C MET A 105 13.66 9.38 12.02
N SER A 106 13.25 10.65 12.12
CA SER A 106 14.11 11.77 12.47
C SER A 106 13.89 12.27 13.90
N ASP A 107 14.94 12.22 14.70
CA ASP A 107 14.96 12.80 16.05
C ASP A 107 14.74 14.32 16.04
N ALA A 108 15.24 15.04 15.03
CA ALA A 108 15.03 16.48 14.92
C ALA A 108 13.55 16.82 14.67
N TRP A 109 12.85 15.98 13.90
CA TRP A 109 11.41 16.12 13.67
C TRP A 109 10.60 15.69 14.88
N MET A 110 10.96 14.60 15.54
CA MET A 110 10.26 14.16 16.76
C MET A 110 10.45 15.12 17.92
N LYS A 111 11.63 15.72 18.05
CA LYS A 111 11.86 16.80 19.01
C LYS A 111 10.97 18.01 18.73
N ALA A 112 10.90 18.45 17.47
CA ALA A 112 10.03 19.55 17.08
C ALA A 112 8.54 19.25 17.30
N PHE A 113 8.10 18.00 17.09
CA PHE A 113 6.74 17.57 17.42
C PHE A 113 6.51 17.64 18.94
N ALA A 114 7.43 17.09 19.73
CA ALA A 114 7.29 16.98 21.17
C ALA A 114 7.41 18.32 21.90
N GLU A 115 8.08 19.31 21.33
CA GLU A 115 8.22 20.67 21.90
C GLU A 115 7.06 21.61 21.54
N ASP A 116 6.22 21.25 20.56
CA ASP A 116 5.12 22.09 20.11
C ASP A 116 3.81 21.78 20.85
N PRO A 117 3.29 22.68 21.70
CA PRO A 117 2.06 22.43 22.47
C PRO A 117 0.79 22.41 21.61
N GLU A 118 0.85 22.80 20.34
CA GLU A 118 -0.28 22.70 19.41
C GLU A 118 -0.34 21.34 18.69
N CYS A 119 0.63 20.46 18.93
CA CYS A 119 0.70 19.14 18.33
C CYS A 119 0.38 18.06 19.37
N GLU A 120 -0.82 17.49 19.26
CA GLU A 120 -1.28 16.40 20.13
C GLU A 120 -1.18 15.06 19.39
N VAL A 121 -0.74 14.02 20.09
CA VAL A 121 -0.61 12.66 19.49
C VAL A 121 -1.98 12.13 19.08
N GLU A 122 -3.02 12.50 19.82
CA GLU A 122 -4.41 12.11 19.62
C GLU A 122 -4.99 12.63 18.30
N ASP A 123 -4.41 13.68 17.71
CA ASP A 123 -4.81 14.21 16.41
C ASP A 123 -4.25 13.38 15.24
N LEU A 124 -3.34 12.44 15.47
CA LEU A 124 -2.75 11.55 14.45
C LEU A 124 -3.59 10.28 14.21
N PRO A 125 -3.37 9.53 13.11
CA PRO A 125 -4.06 8.27 12.85
C PRO A 125 -3.94 7.29 14.03
N PRO A 126 -5.05 6.67 14.49
CA PRO A 126 -5.08 5.87 15.73
C PRO A 126 -4.04 4.76 15.81
N ASP A 127 -3.72 4.12 14.68
CA ASP A 127 -2.74 3.04 14.58
C ASP A 127 -1.28 3.50 14.76
N MET A 128 -1.01 4.81 14.61
CA MET A 128 0.33 5.39 14.78
C MET A 128 0.56 6.01 16.17
N GLN A 129 -0.51 6.31 16.92
CA GLN A 129 -0.44 7.11 18.15
C GLN A 129 0.51 6.51 19.20
N SER A 130 0.46 5.20 19.40
CA SER A 130 1.30 4.52 20.40
C SER A 130 2.80 4.66 20.10
N GLU A 131 3.17 4.54 18.83
CA GLU A 131 4.55 4.65 18.39
C GLU A 131 5.03 6.10 18.42
N PHE A 132 4.18 7.06 18.02
CA PHE A 132 4.48 8.48 18.13
C PHE A 132 4.69 8.93 19.57
N LYS A 133 3.85 8.47 20.49
CA LYS A 133 3.98 8.78 21.92
C LYS A 133 5.34 8.32 22.46
N ARG A 134 5.69 7.05 22.19
CA ARG A 134 7.00 6.47 22.56
C ARG A 134 8.15 7.30 22.00
N ARG A 135 8.13 7.63 20.71
CA ARG A 135 9.20 8.38 20.03
C ARG A 135 9.28 9.84 20.47
N ALA A 136 8.17 10.47 20.80
CA ALA A 136 8.12 11.84 21.32
C ALA A 136 8.70 11.90 22.75
N GLU A 137 8.42 10.89 23.59
CA GLU A 137 9.01 10.76 24.92
C GLU A 137 10.54 10.55 24.85
N GLU A 138 11.01 9.65 23.98
CA GLU A 138 12.44 9.44 23.72
C GLU A 138 13.17 10.70 23.23
N ALA A 139 12.50 11.53 22.43
CA ALA A 139 13.08 12.78 21.93
C ALA A 139 13.17 13.88 22.99
N ARG A 140 12.36 13.81 24.07
CA ARG A 140 12.36 14.77 25.18
C ARG A 140 13.45 14.49 26.21
N ASP A 141 13.76 13.22 26.50
CA ASP A 141 14.77 12.84 27.50
C ASP A 141 15.87 11.93 26.93
N PRO A 142 17.05 12.50 26.58
CA PRO A 142 18.18 11.73 26.08
C PRO A 142 18.75 10.71 27.08
N ALA A 143 18.43 10.80 28.38
CA ALA A 143 18.93 9.86 29.39
C ALA A 143 18.22 8.49 29.34
N GLU A 144 16.97 8.44 28.84
CA GLU A 144 16.23 7.20 28.56
C GLU A 144 16.73 6.50 27.27
N ALA A 145 17.44 7.20 26.38
CA ALA A 145 17.98 6.66 25.13
C ALA A 145 19.09 5.59 25.33
N GLY A 146 19.58 5.41 26.56
CA GLY A 146 20.64 4.45 26.91
C GLY A 146 20.21 2.98 27.05
N LYS A 147 18.90 2.67 27.02
CA LYS A 147 18.39 1.29 27.07
C LYS A 147 18.04 0.76 25.68
N GLY A 148 19.09 0.47 24.90
CA GLY A 148 19.02 -0.42 23.75
C GLY A 148 18.62 0.22 22.43
N TYR A 149 19.61 0.79 21.74
CA TYR A 149 19.53 0.97 20.30
C TYR A 149 19.44 -0.40 19.61
N PRO A 150 18.46 -0.67 18.73
CA PRO A 150 18.83 -1.35 17.50
C PRO A 150 19.69 -0.36 16.70
N ALA A 151 20.86 -0.80 16.23
CA ALA A 151 21.69 -0.06 15.29
C ALA A 151 20.82 0.55 14.16
N PRO A 152 21.22 1.68 13.54
CA PRO A 152 20.47 2.25 12.42
C PRO A 152 20.22 1.12 11.43
N ARG A 153 18.94 0.76 11.26
CA ARG A 153 18.57 -0.13 10.16
C ARG A 153 19.04 0.63 8.92
N LYS A 154 20.10 0.13 8.28
CA LYS A 154 20.31 0.35 6.85
C LYS A 154 18.92 0.27 6.24
N VAL A 155 18.55 1.21 5.38
CA VAL A 155 17.30 1.19 4.64
C VAL A 155 17.26 -0.13 3.87
N SER A 156 16.86 -1.21 4.53
CA SER A 156 16.54 -2.48 3.94
C SER A 156 15.11 -2.26 3.53
N ASP A 157 14.92 -1.95 2.25
CA ASP A 157 13.87 -2.50 1.40
C ASP A 157 12.53 -2.84 2.09
N GLN A 158 12.10 -2.00 3.04
CA GLN A 158 10.75 -1.96 3.57
C GLN A 158 9.92 -1.21 2.53
N ALA A 159 9.86 -1.81 1.35
CA ALA A 159 8.83 -1.57 0.39
C ALA A 159 7.49 -1.78 1.12
N PHE A 160 6.63 -0.75 1.08
CA PHE A 160 5.18 -0.93 1.07
C PHE A 160 4.64 -1.98 2.07
N LYS A 161 4.96 -1.88 3.36
CA LYS A 161 4.10 -2.50 4.37
C LYS A 161 2.95 -1.54 4.66
N ALA A 162 1.93 -1.61 3.82
CA ALA A 162 0.58 -1.56 4.37
C ALA A 162 0.57 -2.57 5.54
N SER A 163 0.10 -2.15 6.72
CA SER A 163 0.06 -2.95 7.95
C SER A 163 -0.79 -4.23 7.83
N GLY A 164 -1.32 -4.51 6.64
CA GLY A 164 -2.03 -5.71 6.30
C GLY A 164 -1.18 -6.97 6.38
N THR A 165 -1.80 -7.99 6.92
CA THR A 165 -1.24 -9.33 7.11
C THR A 165 -1.64 -10.29 5.99
N ILE A 166 -2.54 -9.89 5.10
CA ILE A 166 -2.95 -10.63 3.91
C ILE A 166 -2.59 -9.80 2.68
N ALA A 167 -1.64 -10.26 1.87
CA ALA A 167 -1.26 -9.59 0.63
C ALA A 167 -2.09 -10.13 -0.53
N VAL A 168 -2.69 -9.23 -1.32
CA VAL A 168 -3.54 -9.59 -2.45
C VAL A 168 -3.11 -8.80 -3.67
N VAL A 169 -2.90 -9.50 -4.78
CA VAL A 169 -2.81 -8.93 -6.12
C VAL A 169 -4.04 -9.36 -6.90
N VAL A 170 -4.74 -8.40 -7.47
CA VAL A 170 -5.95 -8.64 -8.27
C VAL A 170 -5.81 -7.96 -9.62
N GLN A 171 -6.33 -8.61 -10.66
CA GLN A 171 -6.47 -8.02 -11.98
C GLN A 171 -7.78 -8.48 -12.62
N ARG A 172 -8.31 -7.65 -13.52
CA ARG A 172 -9.42 -8.02 -14.40
C ARG A 172 -8.94 -8.99 -15.47
N CYS A 173 -9.79 -9.94 -15.81
CA CYS A 173 -9.59 -10.86 -16.91
C CYS A 173 -10.88 -11.05 -17.71
N ASN A 174 -10.73 -11.23 -19.02
CA ASN A 174 -11.81 -11.66 -19.90
C ASN A 174 -12.01 -13.17 -19.82
N ARG A 175 -10.93 -13.88 -19.52
CA ARG A 175 -10.88 -15.34 -19.31
C ARG A 175 -9.63 -15.66 -18.48
N ALA A 176 -9.76 -16.61 -17.57
CA ALA A 176 -8.63 -17.19 -16.88
C ALA A 176 -8.82 -18.71 -16.73
N LYS A 177 -7.75 -19.47 -16.95
CA LYS A 177 -7.72 -20.92 -16.81
C LYS A 177 -6.66 -21.33 -15.80
N LEU A 178 -6.94 -22.40 -15.07
CA LEU A 178 -6.01 -23.04 -14.15
C LEU A 178 -5.99 -24.54 -14.43
N GLN A 179 -4.80 -25.09 -14.61
CA GLN A 179 -4.63 -26.52 -14.76
C GLN A 179 -4.90 -27.19 -13.41
N THR A 180 -5.87 -28.10 -13.38
CA THR A 180 -6.28 -28.84 -12.17
C THR A 180 -5.70 -30.24 -12.11
N ASP A 181 -5.29 -30.78 -13.25
CA ASP A 181 -4.68 -32.09 -13.39
C ASP A 181 -3.65 -32.06 -14.51
N GLU A 182 -2.38 -32.28 -14.16
CA GLU A 182 -1.25 -32.28 -15.11
C GLU A 182 -1.23 -33.53 -15.98
N GLU A 183 -1.69 -34.68 -15.46
CA GLU A 183 -1.65 -35.96 -16.18
C GLU A 183 -2.70 -36.00 -17.29
N THR A 184 -3.88 -35.45 -17.03
CA THR A 184 -5.00 -35.44 -17.98
C THR A 184 -5.12 -34.14 -18.78
N ASP A 185 -4.23 -33.17 -18.54
CA ASP A 185 -4.29 -31.81 -19.09
C ASP A 185 -5.68 -31.18 -18.91
N THR A 186 -6.25 -31.33 -17.71
CA THR A 186 -7.58 -30.81 -17.39
C THR A 186 -7.48 -29.41 -16.79
N TRP A 187 -8.37 -28.51 -17.24
CA TRP A 187 -8.38 -27.11 -16.85
C TRP A 187 -9.73 -26.69 -16.27
N ALA A 188 -9.69 -25.98 -15.15
CA ALA A 188 -10.82 -25.16 -14.69
C ALA A 188 -10.74 -23.78 -15.35
N GLU A 189 -11.88 -23.20 -15.73
CA GLU A 189 -11.96 -21.93 -16.44
C GLU A 189 -12.98 -21.00 -15.81
N ILE A 190 -12.66 -19.71 -15.77
CA ILE A 190 -13.63 -18.64 -15.59
C ILE A 190 -13.67 -17.75 -16.84
N GLY A 191 -14.85 -17.16 -17.08
CA GLY A 191 -15.02 -16.12 -18.09
C GLY A 191 -14.60 -14.74 -17.58
N HIS A 192 -15.40 -13.72 -17.88
CA HIS A 192 -15.14 -12.35 -17.45
C HIS A 192 -15.15 -12.23 -15.92
N GLY A 193 -14.12 -11.60 -15.35
CA GLY A 193 -14.09 -11.25 -13.94
C GLY A 193 -12.69 -10.98 -13.40
N LEU A 194 -12.34 -11.59 -12.27
CA LEU A 194 -11.13 -11.28 -11.51
C LEU A 194 -10.20 -12.49 -11.42
N PHE A 195 -8.93 -12.24 -11.67
CA PHE A 195 -7.82 -13.10 -11.26
C PHE A 195 -7.23 -12.55 -9.97
N VAL A 196 -7.08 -13.40 -8.96
CA VAL A 196 -6.64 -13.04 -7.61
C VAL A 196 -5.49 -13.94 -7.18
N ALA A 197 -4.37 -13.35 -6.80
CA ALA A 197 -3.27 -14.03 -6.12
C ALA A 197 -3.23 -13.56 -4.66
N VAL A 198 -3.21 -14.49 -3.71
CA VAL A 198 -3.25 -14.17 -2.27
C VAL A 198 -2.10 -14.82 -1.52
N SER A 199 -1.57 -14.12 -0.52
CA SER A 199 -0.56 -14.61 0.40
C SER A 199 -0.84 -14.13 1.82
N PHE A 200 -0.30 -14.86 2.78
CA PHE A 200 -0.52 -14.62 4.20
C PHE A 200 0.83 -14.41 4.90
N ASN A 201 0.92 -13.29 5.61
CA ASN A 201 2.12 -12.82 6.30
C ASN A 201 2.10 -13.33 7.74
N LYS A 202 3.26 -13.27 8.41
CA LYS A 202 3.32 -13.38 9.86
C LYS A 202 2.36 -12.37 10.52
N GLY A 203 1.47 -12.88 11.36
CA GLY A 203 0.41 -12.11 12.01
C GLY A 203 -0.95 -12.18 11.31
N ALA A 204 -1.07 -12.88 10.18
CA ALA A 204 -2.38 -13.17 9.60
C ALA A 204 -3.15 -14.15 10.49
N THR A 205 -4.40 -13.82 10.74
CA THR A 205 -5.31 -14.54 11.62
C THR A 205 -6.67 -14.70 10.94
N GLU A 206 -7.44 -15.71 11.35
CA GLU A 206 -8.72 -16.05 10.70
C GLU A 206 -9.75 -14.91 10.75
N ASP A 207 -9.71 -14.07 11.78
CA ASP A 207 -10.62 -12.92 11.93
C ASP A 207 -10.46 -11.90 10.80
N LYS A 208 -9.29 -11.85 10.14
CA LYS A 208 -9.04 -10.96 8.99
C LYS A 208 -9.42 -11.56 7.64
N VAL A 209 -9.58 -12.89 7.59
CA VAL A 209 -9.85 -13.63 6.35
C VAL A 209 -11.22 -13.25 5.77
N ALA A 210 -12.27 -13.27 6.59
CA ALA A 210 -13.62 -12.97 6.12
C ALA A 210 -13.79 -11.49 5.68
N PRO A 211 -13.28 -10.48 6.42
CA PRO A 211 -13.23 -9.10 5.94
C PRO A 211 -12.48 -8.94 4.61
N ALA A 212 -11.32 -9.58 4.44
CA ALA A 212 -10.54 -9.49 3.20
C ALA A 212 -11.28 -10.11 2.00
N ALA A 213 -11.90 -11.28 2.19
CA ALA A 213 -12.71 -11.93 1.16
C ALA A 213 -13.94 -11.08 0.79
N ARG A 214 -14.60 -10.49 1.77
CA ARG A 214 -15.74 -9.59 1.54
C ARG A 214 -15.32 -8.33 0.81
N PHE A 215 -14.18 -7.73 1.17
CA PHE A 215 -13.63 -6.55 0.50
C PHE A 215 -13.43 -6.78 -0.99
N LEU A 216 -12.85 -7.92 -1.40
CA LEU A 216 -12.69 -8.28 -2.82
C LEU A 216 -14.00 -8.28 -3.60
N LEU A 217 -15.11 -8.66 -2.96
CA LEU A 217 -16.43 -8.71 -3.59
C LEU A 217 -17.12 -7.35 -3.63
N THR A 218 -16.85 -6.47 -2.66
CA THR A 218 -17.53 -5.17 -2.51
C THR A 218 -16.76 -3.99 -3.09
N ALA A 219 -15.44 -4.10 -3.25
CA ALA A 219 -14.62 -3.06 -3.85
C ALA A 219 -14.87 -2.95 -5.36
N LYS A 220 -14.73 -1.75 -5.92
CA LYS A 220 -14.96 -1.46 -7.35
C LYS A 220 -13.77 -1.90 -8.23
N LEU A 221 -13.46 -3.19 -8.17
CA LEU A 221 -12.31 -3.80 -8.85
C LEU A 221 -12.70 -4.51 -10.15
N SER A 222 -13.99 -4.80 -10.34
CA SER A 222 -14.53 -5.48 -11.51
C SER A 222 -15.23 -4.51 -12.47
N GLN A 223 -15.86 -5.05 -13.49
CA GLN A 223 -16.57 -4.37 -14.57
C GLN A 223 -17.59 -5.34 -15.15
N ALA A 224 -18.81 -4.90 -15.43
CA ALA A 224 -19.75 -5.74 -16.16
C ALA A 224 -19.29 -5.92 -17.62
N LYS A 225 -19.69 -7.03 -18.25
CA LYS A 225 -19.43 -7.24 -19.67
C LYS A 225 -19.99 -6.06 -20.47
N ASP A 226 -19.18 -5.48 -21.36
CA ASP A 226 -19.52 -4.32 -22.21
C ASP A 226 -19.74 -2.97 -21.49
N SER A 227 -19.57 -2.91 -20.17
CA SER A 227 -19.50 -1.65 -19.42
C SER A 227 -18.13 -0.99 -19.62
N LYS A 228 -17.98 0.30 -19.27
CA LYS A 228 -16.67 0.97 -19.12
C LYS A 228 -16.40 1.42 -17.67
N GLU A 229 -17.38 1.26 -16.79
CA GLU A 229 -17.32 1.74 -15.42
C GLU A 229 -16.80 0.65 -14.48
N ALA A 230 -16.04 1.07 -13.48
CA ALA A 230 -15.57 0.17 -12.43
C ALA A 230 -16.73 -0.12 -11.45
N GLU A 231 -16.99 -1.40 -11.24
CA GLU A 231 -18.08 -1.90 -10.39
C GLU A 231 -17.57 -2.98 -9.44
N SER A 232 -18.36 -3.28 -8.41
CA SER A 232 -18.06 -4.39 -7.50
C SER A 232 -18.64 -5.69 -8.02
N VAL A 233 -18.01 -6.82 -7.68
CA VAL A 233 -18.55 -8.14 -8.02
C VAL A 233 -19.95 -8.31 -7.42
N ALA A 234 -20.16 -7.85 -6.18
CA ALA A 234 -21.45 -7.88 -5.52
C ALA A 234 -22.55 -7.16 -6.32
N ALA A 235 -22.29 -5.94 -6.80
CA ALA A 235 -23.28 -5.19 -7.59
C ALA A 235 -23.62 -5.87 -8.91
N ILE A 236 -22.62 -6.47 -9.57
CA ILE A 236 -22.81 -7.22 -10.82
C ILE A 236 -23.63 -8.51 -10.55
N SER A 237 -23.26 -9.26 -9.52
CA SER A 237 -23.96 -10.49 -9.09
C SER A 237 -25.42 -10.24 -8.72
N GLN A 238 -25.73 -9.12 -8.05
CA GLN A 238 -27.09 -8.74 -7.67
C GLN A 238 -28.01 -8.52 -8.88
N ARG A 239 -27.46 -8.09 -10.02
CA ARG A 239 -28.21 -7.96 -11.28
C ARG A 239 -28.41 -9.29 -12.02
N GLY A 240 -27.75 -10.36 -11.58
CA GLY A 240 -27.76 -11.66 -12.25
C GLY A 240 -26.70 -11.82 -13.35
N ASP A 241 -25.85 -10.82 -13.54
CA ASP A 241 -24.78 -10.85 -14.54
C ASP A 241 -23.67 -11.82 -14.11
N TYR A 242 -23.00 -12.45 -15.08
CA TYR A 242 -21.92 -13.38 -14.80
C TYR A 242 -20.64 -12.68 -14.33
N GLN A 243 -20.07 -13.19 -13.23
CA GLN A 243 -18.73 -12.87 -12.78
C GLN A 243 -18.00 -14.12 -12.32
N GLY A 244 -16.76 -14.28 -12.79
CA GLY A 244 -15.84 -15.30 -12.33
C GLY A 244 -14.74 -14.73 -11.45
N ILE A 245 -14.29 -15.49 -10.47
CA ILE A 245 -13.10 -15.21 -9.67
C ILE A 245 -12.22 -16.45 -9.67
N LEU A 246 -10.98 -16.30 -10.14
CA LEU A 246 -9.96 -17.34 -10.07
C LEU A 246 -8.94 -16.93 -9.01
N VAL A 247 -8.86 -17.69 -7.92
CA VAL A 247 -8.02 -17.37 -6.76
C VAL A 247 -6.88 -18.37 -6.58
N LEU A 248 -5.65 -17.88 -6.50
CA LEU A 248 -4.45 -18.70 -6.36
C LEU A 248 -3.68 -18.38 -5.08
N PRO A 249 -3.11 -19.40 -4.42
CA PRO A 249 -2.11 -19.17 -3.40
C PRO A 249 -0.80 -18.74 -4.06
N GLN A 250 -0.24 -17.61 -3.60
CA GLN A 250 1.01 -17.08 -4.14
C GLN A 250 1.91 -16.57 -3.02
N ALA A 251 2.58 -17.50 -2.34
CA ALA A 251 3.43 -17.20 -1.18
C ALA A 251 4.56 -16.19 -1.47
N SER A 252 4.95 -16.02 -2.74
CA SER A 252 6.00 -15.08 -3.15
C SER A 252 5.61 -13.60 -2.99
N LEU A 253 4.31 -13.27 -2.88
CA LEU A 253 3.85 -11.89 -2.73
C LEU A 253 4.36 -11.18 -1.46
N VAL A 254 4.80 -11.96 -0.47
CA VAL A 254 5.30 -11.44 0.82
C VAL A 254 6.82 -11.50 0.91
N SER A 255 7.48 -11.71 -0.23
CA SER A 255 8.94 -11.71 -0.31
C SER A 255 9.49 -10.30 -0.17
N GLU A 256 10.64 -10.20 0.47
CA GLU A 256 11.41 -8.98 0.62
C GLU A 256 12.66 -9.12 -0.26
N LEU A 257 12.91 -8.15 -1.15
CA LEU A 257 14.19 -8.09 -1.86
C LEU A 257 15.25 -7.58 -0.88
N LYS A 258 16.35 -8.31 -0.70
CA LYS A 258 17.46 -7.89 0.15
C LYS A 258 18.77 -8.40 -0.39
N ASP A 259 19.73 -7.50 -0.60
CA ASP A 259 21.06 -7.80 -1.15
C ASP A 259 20.99 -8.48 -2.54
N SER A 260 20.01 -8.08 -3.36
CA SER A 260 19.68 -8.68 -4.69
C SER A 260 19.07 -10.09 -4.66
N ASP A 261 18.80 -10.65 -3.47
CA ASP A 261 18.12 -11.94 -3.30
C ASP A 261 16.72 -11.76 -2.70
N PHE A 262 15.79 -12.65 -3.06
CA PHE A 262 14.45 -12.69 -2.43
C PHE A 262 14.51 -13.45 -1.10
N LYS A 263 14.01 -12.80 -0.04
CA LYS A 263 13.85 -13.41 1.28
C LYS A 263 12.38 -13.61 1.60
N TYR A 264 12.08 -14.75 2.20
CA TYR A 264 10.72 -15.17 2.52
C TYR A 264 10.44 -15.16 4.02
N SER A 265 11.12 -14.28 4.76
CA SER A 265 11.05 -14.16 6.23
C SER A 265 9.65 -13.86 6.77
N GLN A 266 8.76 -13.30 5.94
CA GLN A 266 7.38 -12.97 6.29
C GLN A 266 6.38 -14.10 6.00
N GLN A 267 6.79 -15.17 5.31
CA GLN A 267 5.90 -16.30 5.05
C GLN A 267 5.51 -16.99 6.37
N LEU A 268 4.25 -17.40 6.43
CA LEU A 268 3.78 -18.32 7.45
C LEU A 268 4.35 -19.72 7.23
N GLN A 269 4.27 -20.53 8.30
CA GLN A 269 4.47 -21.97 8.16
C GLN A 269 3.46 -22.52 7.15
N LYS A 270 3.88 -23.51 6.35
CA LYS A 270 3.09 -24.05 5.25
C LYS A 270 1.69 -24.49 5.69
N SER A 271 1.57 -25.15 6.85
CA SER A 271 0.29 -25.60 7.42
C SER A 271 -0.64 -24.45 7.79
N ASP A 272 -0.11 -23.37 8.37
CA ASP A 272 -0.90 -22.19 8.73
C ASP A 272 -1.35 -21.41 7.49
N ALA A 273 -0.45 -21.23 6.52
CA ALA A 273 -0.79 -20.62 5.24
C ALA A 273 -1.87 -21.42 4.50
N HIS A 274 -1.78 -22.76 4.51
CA HIS A 274 -2.76 -23.62 3.89
C HIS A 274 -4.14 -23.47 4.56
N ARG A 275 -4.20 -23.54 5.90
CA ARG A 275 -5.43 -23.34 6.66
C ARG A 275 -6.08 -21.98 6.38
N LEU A 276 -5.28 -20.91 6.35
CA LEU A 276 -5.80 -19.56 6.05
C LEU A 276 -6.27 -19.43 4.61
N TYR A 277 -5.59 -20.07 3.65
CA TYR A 277 -6.03 -20.10 2.25
C TYR A 277 -7.37 -20.82 2.10
N GLU A 278 -7.54 -21.99 2.71
CA GLU A 278 -8.81 -22.72 2.72
C GLU A 278 -9.94 -21.88 3.34
N ALA A 279 -9.67 -21.27 4.50
CA ALA A 279 -10.61 -20.38 5.17
C ALA A 279 -10.98 -19.18 4.28
N PHE A 280 -10.03 -18.63 3.53
CA PHE A 280 -10.25 -17.52 2.61
C PHE A 280 -11.14 -17.89 1.44
N VAL A 281 -10.88 -19.03 0.79
CA VAL A 281 -11.71 -19.53 -0.29
C VAL A 281 -13.14 -19.82 0.20
N GLN A 282 -13.29 -20.42 1.38
CA GLN A 282 -14.60 -20.67 1.98
C GLN A 282 -15.33 -19.35 2.30
N ALA A 283 -14.66 -18.37 2.90
CA ALA A 283 -15.24 -17.07 3.20
C ALA A 283 -15.64 -16.31 1.95
N LEU A 284 -14.85 -16.42 0.87
CA LEU A 284 -15.14 -15.82 -0.43
C LEU A 284 -16.41 -16.44 -1.05
N ARG A 285 -16.52 -17.78 -1.05
CA ARG A 285 -17.71 -18.50 -1.54
C ARG A 285 -18.97 -18.13 -0.76
N LYS A 286 -18.88 -18.15 0.57
CA LYS A 286 -19.98 -17.77 1.46
C LYS A 286 -20.42 -16.33 1.21
N SER A 287 -19.48 -15.39 1.20
CA SER A 287 -19.77 -13.97 0.98
C SER A 287 -20.34 -13.71 -0.41
N ALA A 288 -19.88 -14.41 -1.45
CA ALA A 288 -20.40 -14.28 -2.80
C ALA A 288 -21.87 -14.74 -2.89
N ALA A 289 -22.22 -15.85 -2.24
CA ALA A 289 -23.59 -16.34 -2.17
C ALA A 289 -24.50 -15.38 -1.38
N GLU A 290 -24.04 -14.88 -0.23
CA GLU A 290 -24.78 -13.90 0.59
C GLU A 290 -25.01 -12.58 -0.15
N LEU A 291 -23.96 -12.02 -0.77
CA LEU A 291 -24.00 -10.71 -1.42
C LEU A 291 -24.80 -10.70 -2.72
N ALA A 292 -24.96 -11.86 -3.37
CA ALA A 292 -25.77 -11.98 -4.58
C ALA A 292 -27.24 -11.62 -4.34
N GLY A 293 -27.76 -11.77 -3.12
CA GLY A 293 -29.09 -11.25 -2.74
C GLY A 293 -30.25 -11.75 -3.60
N GLY A 294 -30.16 -12.96 -4.16
CA GLY A 294 -31.14 -13.54 -5.08
C GLY A 294 -30.74 -13.49 -6.57
N GLY A 295 -29.70 -12.74 -6.91
CA GLY A 295 -29.05 -12.78 -8.22
C GLY A 295 -28.11 -13.98 -8.40
N LYS A 296 -27.20 -13.91 -9.36
CA LYS A 296 -26.24 -14.97 -9.66
C LYS A 296 -24.95 -14.75 -8.87
N ALA A 297 -24.66 -15.66 -7.94
CA ALA A 297 -23.39 -15.64 -7.21
C ALA A 297 -22.20 -15.77 -8.16
N ALA A 298 -21.11 -15.09 -7.82
CA ALA A 298 -19.87 -15.20 -8.57
C ALA A 298 -19.36 -16.65 -8.59
N GLU A 299 -18.92 -17.10 -9.75
CA GLU A 299 -18.24 -18.39 -9.89
C GLU A 299 -16.84 -18.29 -9.30
N ILE A 300 -16.46 -19.23 -8.44
CA ILE A 300 -15.17 -19.21 -7.75
C ILE A 300 -14.38 -20.48 -8.06
N VAL A 301 -13.34 -20.31 -8.85
CA VAL A 301 -12.31 -21.33 -9.12
C VAL A 301 -11.12 -21.05 -8.20
N ALA A 302 -10.67 -22.05 -7.46
CA ALA A 302 -9.56 -21.91 -6.52
C ALA A 302 -8.49 -22.94 -6.84
N GLY A 303 -7.22 -22.53 -6.81
CA GLY A 303 -6.10 -23.45 -6.98
C GLY A 303 -5.83 -24.32 -5.76
N ASP A 304 -5.36 -25.53 -6.01
CA ASP A 304 -4.86 -26.39 -4.93
C ASP A 304 -3.62 -25.74 -4.32
N PHE A 305 -3.61 -25.55 -3.00
CA PHE A 305 -2.51 -24.91 -2.28
C PHE A 305 -1.15 -25.58 -2.47
N ASN A 306 -1.13 -26.90 -2.68
CA ASN A 306 0.09 -27.68 -2.77
C ASN A 306 0.54 -27.96 -4.20
N ALA A 307 -0.32 -27.73 -5.19
CA ALA A 307 -0.02 -28.00 -6.59
C ALA A 307 0.77 -26.85 -7.25
N PRO A 308 1.49 -27.12 -8.36
CA PRO A 308 1.95 -26.08 -9.27
C PRO A 308 0.78 -25.27 -9.82
N GLN A 309 0.92 -23.94 -9.85
CA GLN A 309 -0.13 -23.03 -10.32
C GLN A 309 0.06 -22.70 -11.80
N ILE A 310 -0.22 -23.66 -12.70
CA ILE A 310 -0.10 -23.46 -14.15
C ILE A 310 -1.38 -22.80 -14.66
N MET A 311 -1.25 -21.59 -15.22
CA MET A 311 -2.39 -20.72 -15.53
C MET A 311 -2.25 -19.99 -16.86
N GLU A 312 -3.40 -19.69 -17.46
CA GLU A 312 -3.51 -18.79 -18.61
C GLU A 312 -4.47 -17.64 -18.29
N VAL A 313 -4.06 -16.40 -18.52
CA VAL A 313 -4.92 -15.23 -18.27
C VAL A 313 -4.96 -14.31 -19.48
N ALA A 314 -6.15 -14.03 -19.97
CA ALA A 314 -6.40 -13.07 -21.05
C ALA A 314 -7.13 -11.84 -20.48
N SER A 315 -6.59 -10.64 -20.73
CA SER A 315 -7.20 -9.37 -20.30
C SER A 315 -7.16 -8.33 -21.42
N ASN A 316 -8.11 -7.39 -21.41
CA ASN A 316 -8.13 -6.23 -22.30
C ASN A 316 -7.98 -4.94 -21.46
N GLY A 317 -6.87 -4.87 -20.73
CA GLY A 317 -6.66 -3.88 -19.66
C GLY A 317 -6.77 -4.52 -18.28
N PRO A 318 -5.67 -5.01 -17.68
CA PRO A 318 -5.71 -5.82 -16.47
C PRO A 318 -6.20 -5.06 -15.23
N PHE A 319 -6.22 -3.71 -15.24
CA PHE A 319 -6.64 -2.88 -14.10
C PHE A 319 -6.10 -3.41 -12.75
N MET A 320 -4.80 -3.68 -12.73
CA MET A 320 -4.15 -4.44 -11.66
C MET A 320 -4.02 -3.59 -10.40
N HIS A 321 -4.37 -4.18 -9.26
CA HIS A 321 -4.23 -3.58 -7.94
C HIS A 321 -3.49 -4.54 -7.03
N SER A 322 -2.65 -3.97 -6.16
CA SER A 322 -2.01 -4.67 -5.05
C SER A 322 -2.39 -3.97 -3.77
N PHE A 323 -2.85 -4.73 -2.78
CA PHE A 323 -3.20 -4.20 -1.47
C PHE A 323 -2.88 -5.22 -0.37
N SER A 324 -2.77 -4.72 0.85
CA SER A 324 -2.62 -5.58 2.04
C SER A 324 -3.75 -5.26 3.02
N VAL A 325 -4.34 -6.32 3.57
CA VAL A 325 -5.46 -6.26 4.54
C VAL A 325 -5.06 -6.87 5.88
#